data_AF-A0A6M2E7H4-F1
#
_entry.id   AF-A0A6M2E7H4-F1
#
_cell.length_a   1.000
_cell.length_b   1.000
_cell.length_c   1.000
_cell.angle_alpha   90.00
_cell.angle_beta   90.00
_cell.angle_gamma   90.00
#
_symmetry.space_group_name_H-M   'P 1'
#
loop_
_entity.id
_entity.type
_entity.pdbx_description
1 polymer ?
#
loop_
_entity_poly.entity_id
_entity_poly.type
_entity_poly.pdbx_seq_one_letter_code
_entity_poly.pdbx_strand_id
1 'polypeptide(L)'
;NDAITSIGQLSLEELRQYQDPSQMLAKQEIIVLLRASPPWGTTFSTCLKSRYKWKTEKRFQRTVEYYDTQGLRHTSTVGTTLRNFTVNIKVVENKGQQTKITVKQNTSKKERVCTLWVPEPIVDSVPKYCNALLLFSCSGPIYDAYEIEKFRCGLYYNDGRVPT
;
A
#
# COMPACT_ATOMS: atom_id res chain seq x y z
N ASN A 1 12.41 -35.31 -22.79
CA ASN A 1 11.43 -34.23 -23.00
C ASN A 1 10.73 -33.95 -21.69
N ASP A 2 11.38 -33.22 -20.78
CA ASP A 2 10.71 -32.64 -19.62
C ASP A 2 11.35 -31.28 -19.34
N ALA A 3 10.84 -30.27 -20.04
CA ALA A 3 11.14 -28.87 -19.78
C ALA A 3 10.37 -28.45 -18.52
N ILE A 4 10.91 -28.78 -17.34
CA ILE A 4 10.47 -28.13 -16.11
C ILE A 4 10.89 -26.66 -16.23
N THR A 5 9.89 -25.83 -16.50
CA THR A 5 10.04 -24.38 -16.60
C THR A 5 10.56 -23.88 -15.27
N SER A 6 11.79 -23.38 -15.26
CA SER A 6 12.40 -22.67 -14.14
C SER A 6 11.48 -21.53 -13.68
N ILE A 7 10.67 -21.78 -12.66
CA ILE A 7 10.17 -20.72 -11.81
C ILE A 7 11.40 -20.28 -11.03
N GLY A 8 12.05 -19.21 -11.49
CA GLY A 8 13.29 -18.69 -10.92
C GLY A 8 13.26 -18.73 -9.40
N GLN A 9 14.05 -19.64 -8.84
CA GLN A 9 14.11 -19.88 -7.42
C GLN A 9 14.96 -18.76 -6.83
N LEU A 10 14.32 -17.70 -6.35
CA LEU A 10 15.00 -16.63 -5.60
C LEU A 10 15.70 -17.29 -4.40
N SER A 11 17.00 -17.06 -4.28
CA SER A 11 17.78 -17.48 -3.12
C SER A 11 17.31 -16.74 -1.87
N LEU A 12 17.56 -17.33 -0.70
CA LEU A 12 17.24 -16.70 0.59
C LEU A 12 17.92 -15.32 0.73
N GLU A 13 19.10 -15.15 0.14
CA GLU A 13 19.84 -13.90 0.18
C GLU A 13 19.19 -12.82 -0.69
N GLU A 14 18.69 -13.17 -1.88
CA GLU A 14 17.89 -12.27 -2.71
C GLU A 14 16.58 -11.88 -2.00
N LEU A 15 15.91 -12.83 -1.33
CA LEU A 15 14.71 -12.53 -0.54
C LEU A 15 14.97 -11.56 0.60
N ARG A 16 16.15 -11.61 1.23
CA ARG A 16 16.55 -10.70 2.31
C ARG A 16 16.72 -9.27 1.83
N GLN A 17 17.10 -9.04 0.58
CA GLN A 17 17.21 -7.69 0.01
C GLN A 17 15.84 -6.98 -0.02
N TYR A 18 14.74 -7.74 -0.12
CA TYR A 18 13.38 -7.19 -0.07
C TYR A 18 12.84 -6.98 1.36
N GLN A 19 13.58 -7.37 2.40
CA GLN A 19 13.16 -7.17 3.79
C GLN A 19 13.45 -5.75 4.30
N ASP A 20 14.32 -4.99 3.63
CA ASP A 20 14.56 -3.59 3.99
C ASP A 20 13.48 -2.68 3.39
N PRO A 21 12.55 -2.15 4.21
CA PRO A 21 11.51 -1.27 3.72
C PRO A 21 12.04 0.10 3.30
N SER A 22 13.29 0.45 3.64
CA SER A 22 13.87 1.78 3.39
C SER A 22 13.90 2.11 1.90
N GLN A 23 14.19 1.13 1.04
CA GLN A 23 14.19 1.33 -0.41
C GLN A 23 12.81 1.77 -0.91
N MET A 24 11.76 1.08 -0.47
CA MET A 24 10.39 1.41 -0.85
C MET A 24 9.93 2.74 -0.24
N LEU A 25 10.24 2.98 1.04
CA LEU A 25 9.85 4.21 1.73
C LEU A 25 10.54 5.47 1.16
N ALA A 26 11.76 5.32 0.65
CA ALA A 26 12.57 6.39 0.06
C ALA A 26 12.15 6.78 -1.37
N LYS A 27 11.32 5.98 -2.04
CA LYS A 27 10.85 6.27 -3.40
C LYS A 27 10.12 7.60 -3.46
N GLN A 28 10.52 8.47 -4.39
CA GLN A 28 9.89 9.78 -4.59
C GLN A 28 8.58 9.64 -5.37
N GLU A 29 8.43 8.56 -6.10
CA GLU A 29 7.22 8.21 -6.84
C GLU A 29 6.00 8.07 -5.91
N ILE A 30 4.82 8.29 -6.49
CA ILE A 30 3.56 7.94 -5.84
C ILE A 30 3.53 6.43 -5.67
N ILE A 31 3.21 5.99 -4.46
CA ILE A 31 3.02 4.59 -4.13
C ILE A 31 1.53 4.37 -3.91
N VAL A 32 0.94 3.38 -4.58
CA VAL A 32 -0.49 3.07 -4.49
C VAL A 32 -0.73 1.76 -3.74
N LEU A 33 -1.88 1.66 -3.09
CA LEU A 33 -2.34 0.39 -2.52
C LEU A 33 -2.82 -0.52 -3.66
N LEU A 34 -2.07 -1.58 -3.94
CA LEU A 34 -2.41 -2.54 -4.98
C LEU A 34 -3.38 -3.59 -4.45
N ARG A 35 -3.05 -4.20 -3.31
CA ARG A 35 -3.84 -5.29 -2.73
C ARG A 35 -3.90 -5.19 -1.23
N ALA A 36 -4.94 -5.73 -0.64
CA ALA A 36 -5.01 -5.86 0.81
C ALA A 36 -5.88 -7.04 1.26
N SER A 37 -5.73 -7.41 2.54
CA SER A 37 -6.55 -8.40 3.21
C SER A 37 -7.67 -7.74 4.03
N PRO A 38 -8.73 -8.48 4.38
CA PRO A 38 -9.63 -8.09 5.45
C PRO A 38 -8.88 -7.74 6.75
N PRO A 39 -9.48 -6.93 7.64
CA PRO A 39 -10.79 -6.28 7.51
C PRO A 39 -10.80 -5.02 6.63
N TRP A 40 -9.73 -4.75 5.87
CA TRP A 40 -9.78 -3.66 4.92
C TRP A 40 -10.92 -3.89 3.93
N GLY A 41 -11.87 -2.95 3.91
CA GLY A 41 -12.97 -2.91 2.96
C GLY A 41 -12.99 -1.58 2.24
N THR A 42 -13.29 -1.61 0.95
CA THR A 42 -13.41 -0.42 0.07
C THR A 42 -14.58 0.50 0.46
N THR A 43 -15.35 0.14 1.48
CA THR A 43 -16.58 0.82 1.91
C THR A 43 -16.31 2.19 2.55
N PHE A 44 -15.10 2.42 3.05
CA PHE A 44 -14.79 3.61 3.86
C PHE A 44 -13.65 4.46 3.31
N SER A 45 -12.74 3.86 2.56
CA SER A 45 -11.57 4.53 2.01
C SER A 45 -11.16 3.87 0.72
N THR A 46 -11.01 4.68 -0.33
CA THR A 46 -10.67 4.25 -1.70
C THR A 46 -9.61 5.16 -2.30
N CYS A 47 -8.93 4.70 -3.34
CA CYS A 47 -7.88 5.38 -4.08
C CYS A 47 -6.69 5.73 -3.19
N LEU A 48 -6.25 4.78 -2.36
CA LEU A 48 -5.16 5.02 -1.44
C LEU A 48 -3.84 5.23 -2.19
N LYS A 49 -3.26 6.40 -1.94
CA LYS A 49 -1.97 6.80 -2.48
C LYS A 49 -1.08 7.32 -1.36
N SER A 50 0.22 7.13 -1.50
CA SER A 50 1.22 7.61 -0.58
C SER A 50 2.26 8.44 -1.32
N ARG A 51 2.39 9.70 -0.93
CA ARG A 51 3.37 10.65 -1.50
C ARG A 51 4.54 10.83 -0.56
N TYR A 52 5.74 10.85 -1.13
CA TYR A 52 6.95 11.17 -0.40
C TYR A 52 6.94 12.62 0.09
N LYS A 53 7.44 12.85 1.30
CA LYS A 53 7.70 14.21 1.82
C LYS A 53 9.19 14.42 2.06
N TRP A 54 9.77 13.69 2.99
CA TRP A 54 11.20 13.76 3.30
C TRP A 54 11.67 12.48 3.99
N LYS A 55 13.00 12.34 4.12
CA LYS A 55 13.64 11.28 4.91
C LYS A 55 14.84 11.82 5.69
N THR A 56 15.17 11.13 6.76
CA THR A 56 16.51 11.11 7.35
C THR A 56 17.08 9.70 7.22
N GLU A 57 18.15 9.36 7.94
CA GLU A 57 18.78 8.04 7.83
C GLU A 57 17.83 6.86 8.09
N LYS A 58 17.01 6.92 9.15
CA LYS A 58 16.09 5.83 9.55
C LYS A 58 14.63 6.26 9.73
N ARG A 59 14.29 7.47 9.29
CA ARG A 59 12.94 8.02 9.38
C ARG A 59 12.48 8.52 8.03
N PHE A 60 11.23 8.23 7.72
CA PHE A 60 10.58 8.61 6.48
C PHE A 60 9.27 9.31 6.83
N GLN A 61 8.97 10.38 6.11
CA GLN A 61 7.67 11.03 6.18
C GLN A 61 7.00 10.91 4.82
N ARG A 62 5.75 10.43 4.85
CA ARG A 62 4.89 10.35 3.67
C ARG A 62 3.51 10.89 4.02
N THR A 63 2.81 11.40 3.03
CA THR A 63 1.38 11.72 3.15
C THR A 63 0.59 10.59 2.52
N VAL A 64 -0.43 10.10 3.21
CA VAL A 64 -1.41 9.15 2.68
C VAL A 64 -2.66 9.94 2.29
N GLU A 65 -3.10 9.78 1.05
CA GLU A 65 -4.28 10.39 0.45
C GLU A 65 -5.29 9.29 0.13
N TYR A 66 -6.57 9.57 0.36
CA TYR A 66 -7.67 8.67 0.00
C TYR A 66 -8.98 9.44 -0.10
N TYR A 67 -9.96 8.87 -0.80
CA TYR A 67 -11.33 9.38 -0.77
C TYR A 67 -12.14 8.65 0.29
N ASP A 68 -12.75 9.43 1.16
CA ASP A 68 -13.70 8.99 2.18
C ASP A 68 -15.10 8.91 1.57
N THR A 69 -15.69 7.71 1.65
CA THR A 69 -17.02 7.37 1.11
C THR A 69 -18.11 7.40 2.18
N GLN A 70 -17.78 7.71 3.44
CA GLN A 70 -18.73 7.76 4.56
C GLN A 70 -19.51 9.07 4.71
N GLY A 71 -19.14 10.15 4.01
CA GLY A 71 -19.77 11.46 4.12
C GLY A 71 -21.27 11.54 3.78
N LEU A 72 -21.92 10.41 3.52
CA LEU A 72 -23.21 10.28 2.82
C LEU A 72 -24.36 9.71 3.62
N ARG A 73 -24.22 9.56 4.94
CA ARG A 73 -25.38 9.12 5.74
C ARG A 73 -26.42 10.22 5.98
N HIS A 74 -26.19 11.47 5.58
CA HIS A 74 -27.08 12.58 5.95
C HIS A 74 -27.60 13.49 4.83
N THR A 75 -27.01 13.50 3.64
CA THR A 75 -27.46 14.39 2.55
C THR A 75 -27.53 13.64 1.23
N SER A 76 -28.59 13.89 0.47
CA SER A 76 -29.00 13.21 -0.77
C SER A 76 -28.07 13.40 -1.98
N THR A 77 -26.82 13.81 -1.76
CA THR A 77 -25.82 14.06 -2.80
C THR A 77 -24.62 13.18 -2.54
N VAL A 78 -24.33 12.24 -3.45
CA VAL A 78 -23.14 11.36 -3.41
C VAL A 78 -21.87 12.20 -3.60
N GLY A 79 -21.39 12.82 -2.53
CA GLY A 79 -20.10 13.49 -2.43
C GLY A 79 -19.01 12.61 -1.82
N THR A 80 -17.90 12.44 -2.54
CA THR A 80 -16.65 11.89 -1.98
C THR A 80 -15.78 13.02 -1.45
N THR A 81 -15.15 12.82 -0.29
CA THR A 81 -14.24 13.83 0.30
C THR A 81 -12.81 13.33 0.22
N LEU A 82 -11.92 14.11 -0.39
CA LEU A 82 -10.48 13.83 -0.34
C LEU A 82 -9.98 14.06 1.08
N ARG A 83 -9.44 13.01 1.69
CA ARG A 83 -8.77 13.04 3.00
C ARG A 83 -7.28 12.83 2.79
N ASN A 84 -6.49 13.40 3.68
CA ASN A 84 -5.08 13.07 3.78
C ASN A 84 -4.61 13.11 5.23
N PHE A 85 -3.53 12.39 5.51
CA PHE A 85 -2.81 12.46 6.77
C PHE A 85 -1.34 12.16 6.56
N THR A 86 -0.50 12.68 7.44
CA THR A 86 0.95 12.47 7.38
C THR A 86 1.36 11.35 8.32
N VAL A 87 2.11 10.38 7.78
CA VAL A 87 2.69 9.28 8.53
C VAL A 87 4.18 9.50 8.73
N ASN A 88 4.61 9.39 9.99
CA ASN A 88 6.02 9.35 10.36
C ASN A 88 6.41 7.90 10.60
N ILE A 89 7.31 7.41 9.77
CA ILE A 89 7.68 6.01 9.67
C ILE A 89 9.12 5.87 10.15
N LYS A 90 9.36 5.02 11.16
CA LYS A 90 10.72 4.68 11.62
C LYS A 90 11.02 3.24 11.26
N VAL A 91 12.14 3.01 10.58
CA VAL A 91 12.67 1.67 10.31
C VAL A 91 13.47 1.22 11.52
N VAL A 92 13.16 0.03 12.05
CA VAL A 92 13.83 -0.56 13.20
C VAL A 92 14.45 -1.89 12.78
N GLU A 93 15.78 -1.92 12.84
CA GLU A 93 16.60 -3.10 12.56
C GLU A 93 17.04 -3.72 13.88
N ASN A 94 16.67 -4.98 14.11
CA ASN A 94 17.11 -5.75 15.26
C ASN A 94 17.98 -6.90 14.72
N LYS A 95 19.22 -7.04 15.22
CA LYS A 95 20.10 -8.14 14.79
C LYS A 95 19.41 -9.49 15.01
N GLY A 96 19.36 -10.32 13.97
CA GLY A 96 18.73 -11.64 14.00
C GLY A 96 17.19 -11.64 13.95
N GLN A 97 16.54 -10.50 13.72
CA GLN A 97 15.08 -10.41 13.55
C GLN A 97 14.71 -9.73 12.23
N GLN A 98 13.49 -10.00 11.75
CA GLN A 98 12.92 -9.31 10.61
C GLN A 98 12.79 -7.80 10.90
N THR A 99 13.16 -6.96 9.93
CA THR A 99 13.00 -5.51 10.00
C THR A 99 11.54 -5.14 10.20
N LYS A 100 11.28 -4.21 11.13
CA LYS A 100 9.92 -3.78 11.47
C LYS A 100 9.73 -2.31 11.15
N ILE A 101 8.54 -1.99 10.65
CA ILE A 101 8.09 -0.63 10.48
C ILE A 101 7.24 -0.25 11.70
N THR A 102 7.61 0.82 12.38
CA THR A 102 6.77 1.41 13.42
C THR A 102 6.10 2.67 12.88
N VAL A 103 4.77 2.62 12.79
CA VAL A 103 3.92 3.77 12.49
C VAL A 103 3.34 4.26 13.81
N LYS A 104 3.58 5.53 14.17
CA LYS A 104 2.91 6.14 15.33
C LYS A 104 1.47 6.49 14.94
N GLN A 105 0.51 5.67 15.36
CA GLN A 105 -0.92 5.91 15.18
C GLN A 105 -1.68 5.72 16.50
N ASN A 106 -2.71 6.53 16.73
CA ASN A 106 -3.48 6.57 17.96
C ASN A 106 -4.70 5.63 17.84
N THR A 107 -4.49 4.32 17.78
CA THR A 107 -5.58 3.34 17.57
C THR A 107 -5.60 2.24 18.64
N SER A 108 -6.78 1.95 19.19
CA SER A 108 -7.01 1.06 20.33
C SER A 108 -7.17 -0.43 19.97
N LYS A 109 -7.26 -0.81 18.69
CA LYS A 109 -7.31 -2.20 18.24
C LYS A 109 -6.17 -2.53 17.28
N LYS A 110 -5.47 -3.63 17.55
CA LYS A 110 -4.39 -4.16 16.71
C LYS A 110 -4.93 -5.28 15.83
N GLU A 111 -5.62 -4.91 14.75
CA GLU A 111 -5.91 -5.89 13.69
C GLU A 111 -4.72 -5.99 12.75
N ARG A 112 -4.38 -7.22 12.36
CA ARG A 112 -3.31 -7.49 11.39
C ARG A 112 -3.92 -7.39 10.00
N VAL A 113 -3.64 -6.29 9.32
CA VAL A 113 -3.97 -6.12 7.90
C VAL A 113 -2.71 -6.37 7.09
N CYS A 114 -2.82 -7.19 6.06
CA CYS A 114 -1.82 -7.29 5.03
C CYS A 114 -2.11 -6.34 3.89
N THR A 115 -1.09 -5.64 3.41
CA THR A 115 -1.22 -4.70 2.30
C THR A 115 -0.02 -4.84 1.38
N LEU A 116 -0.24 -4.75 0.08
CA LEU A 116 0.80 -4.65 -0.94
C LEU A 116 0.71 -3.27 -1.57
N TRP A 117 1.79 -2.52 -1.41
CA TRP A 117 1.96 -1.19 -1.96
C TRP A 117 3.02 -1.23 -3.05
N VAL A 118 2.80 -0.51 -4.15
CA VAL A 118 3.74 -0.48 -5.29
C VAL A 118 3.83 0.94 -5.86
N PRO A 119 4.97 1.33 -6.47
CA PRO A 119 5.04 2.55 -7.26
C PRO A 119 4.00 2.53 -8.39
N GLU A 120 3.29 3.64 -8.57
CA GLU A 120 2.24 3.78 -9.60
C GLU A 120 2.73 3.38 -11.01
N PRO A 121 3.96 3.73 -11.46
CA PRO A 121 4.44 3.37 -12.81
C PRO A 121 4.59 1.86 -13.07
N ILE A 122 4.60 1.02 -12.04
CA ILE A 122 4.82 -0.43 -12.20
C ILE A 122 3.58 -1.27 -11.91
N VAL A 123 2.41 -0.66 -11.70
CA VAL A 123 1.18 -1.38 -11.32
C VAL A 123 0.84 -2.51 -12.32
N ASP A 124 0.98 -2.25 -13.62
CA ASP A 124 0.69 -3.24 -14.67
C ASP A 124 1.83 -4.27 -14.87
N SER A 125 2.97 -4.08 -14.19
CA SER A 125 4.19 -4.90 -14.35
C SER A 125 4.78 -5.37 -13.02
N VAL A 126 3.94 -5.48 -11.98
CA VAL A 126 4.39 -5.92 -10.65
C VAL A 126 4.97 -7.34 -10.73
N PRO A 127 6.20 -7.57 -10.26
CA PRO A 127 6.79 -8.88 -10.29
C PRO A 127 5.93 -9.94 -9.57
N LYS A 128 5.79 -11.11 -10.20
CA LYS A 128 4.92 -12.19 -9.70
C LYS A 128 5.26 -12.63 -8.26
N TYR A 129 6.53 -12.55 -7.87
CA TYR A 129 6.96 -12.91 -6.52
C TYR A 129 6.39 -11.98 -5.44
N CYS A 130 6.10 -10.70 -5.72
CA CYS A 130 5.47 -9.80 -4.76
C CYS A 130 4.07 -10.30 -4.36
N ASN A 131 3.31 -10.79 -5.34
CA ASN A 131 2.00 -11.38 -5.11
C ASN A 131 2.11 -12.70 -4.35
N ALA A 132 3.08 -13.55 -4.70
CA ALA A 132 3.34 -14.78 -3.96
C ALA A 132 3.67 -14.49 -2.48
N LEU A 133 4.59 -13.56 -2.21
CA LEU A 133 4.97 -13.16 -0.85
C LEU A 133 3.78 -12.66 -0.03
N LEU A 134 2.92 -11.84 -0.63
CA LEU A 134 1.68 -11.39 0.03
C LEU A 134 0.78 -12.57 0.37
N LEU A 135 0.51 -13.48 -0.58
CA LEU A 135 -0.35 -14.64 -0.36
C LEU A 135 0.23 -15.61 0.69
N PHE A 136 1.55 -15.80 0.74
CA PHE A 136 2.20 -16.63 1.75
C PHE A 136 2.24 -15.99 3.14
N SER A 137 2.32 -14.65 3.21
CA SER A 137 2.44 -13.93 4.49
C SER A 137 1.09 -13.68 5.16
N CYS A 138 -0.01 -13.81 4.42
CA CYS A 138 -1.30 -13.29 4.82
C CYS A 138 -2.34 -14.39 4.87
N SER A 139 -3.08 -14.45 5.98
CA SER A 139 -4.17 -15.41 6.14
C SER A 139 -5.46 -14.78 5.64
N GLY A 140 -6.17 -15.46 4.74
CA GLY A 140 -7.47 -15.03 4.22
C GLY A 140 -7.43 -14.50 2.78
N PRO A 141 -8.59 -14.10 2.24
CA PRO A 141 -8.67 -13.62 0.87
C PRO A 141 -7.91 -12.30 0.71
N ILE A 142 -7.24 -12.14 -0.42
CA ILE A 142 -6.62 -10.89 -0.85
C ILE A 142 -7.46 -10.35 -2.00
N TYR A 143 -7.85 -9.08 -1.92
CA TYR A 143 -8.57 -8.41 -2.99
C TYR A 143 -7.64 -7.42 -3.73
N ASP A 144 -7.94 -7.19 -5.00
CA ASP A 144 -7.22 -6.24 -5.85
C ASP A 144 -7.79 -4.83 -5.66
N ALA A 145 -7.26 -4.11 -4.67
CA ALA A 145 -7.73 -2.80 -4.27
C ALA A 145 -7.66 -1.80 -5.42
N TYR A 146 -6.53 -1.79 -6.14
CA TYR A 146 -6.29 -0.84 -7.21
C TYR A 146 -7.25 -1.07 -8.38
N GLU A 147 -7.36 -2.30 -8.88
CA GLU A 147 -8.20 -2.59 -10.05
C GLU A 147 -9.70 -2.40 -9.76
N ILE A 148 -10.18 -2.81 -8.58
CA ILE A 148 -11.57 -2.60 -8.18
C ILE A 148 -11.91 -1.11 -8.12
N GLU A 149 -10.97 -0.28 -7.67
CA GLU A 149 -11.21 1.13 -7.42
C GLU A 149 -10.84 2.03 -8.62
N LYS A 150 -10.04 1.55 -9.57
CA LYS A 150 -9.49 2.30 -10.71
C LYS A 150 -10.53 3.16 -11.44
N PHE A 151 -11.66 2.56 -11.76
CA PHE A 151 -12.77 3.26 -12.42
C PHE A 151 -13.32 4.41 -11.57
N ARG A 152 -13.58 4.16 -10.27
CA ARG A 152 -14.09 5.17 -9.33
C ARG A 152 -13.09 6.29 -9.11
N CYS A 153 -11.82 5.94 -8.97
CA CYS A 153 -10.73 6.90 -8.81
C CYS A 153 -10.62 7.82 -10.03
N GLY A 154 -10.76 7.30 -11.24
CA GLY A 154 -10.80 8.10 -12.47
C GLY A 154 -11.90 9.15 -12.45
N LEU A 155 -13.09 8.81 -11.96
CA LEU A 155 -14.20 9.76 -11.82
C LEU A 155 -13.87 10.88 -10.82
N TYR A 156 -13.23 10.55 -9.69
CA TYR A 156 -12.88 11.55 -8.68
C TYR A 156 -11.76 12.51 -9.12
N TYR A 157 -10.79 12.02 -9.91
CA TYR A 157 -9.72 12.87 -10.43
C TYR A 157 -10.20 13.81 -11.54
N ASN A 158 -11.14 13.36 -12.38
CA ASN A 158 -11.66 14.16 -13.49
C ASN A 158 -12.71 15.21 -13.07
N ASP A 159 -13.29 15.12 -11.86
CA ASP A 159 -14.26 16.10 -11.35
C ASP A 159 -13.61 17.44 -10.93
N GLY A 160 -12.30 17.64 -11.15
CA GLY A 160 -11.65 18.95 -11.04
C GLY A 160 -11.62 19.58 -9.64
N ARG A 161 -12.02 18.85 -8.58
CA ARG A 161 -12.01 19.34 -7.18
C ARG A 161 -10.70 19.11 -6.44
N VAL A 162 -9.64 18.73 -7.15
CA VAL A 162 -8.29 18.62 -6.57
C VAL A 162 -7.49 19.81 -7.10
N PRO A 163 -7.11 20.79 -6.26
CA PRO A 163 -6.15 21.80 -6.65
C PRO A 163 -4.82 21.07 -6.91
N THR A 164 -4.31 21.18 -8.15
CA THR A 164 -2.95 20.78 -8.53
C THR A 164 -1.91 21.56 -7.73
#